data_AF-A0A538AT69-F1
#
_entry.id   AF-A0A538AT69-F1
#
_cell.length_a   1.000
_cell.length_b   1.000
_cell.length_c   1.000
_cell.angle_alpha   90.00
_cell.angle_beta   90.00
_cell.angle_gamma   90.00
#
_symmetry.space_group_name_H-M   'P 1'
#
loop_
_entity.id
_entity.type
_entity.pdbx_description
1 polymer ?
#
loop_
_entity_poly.entity_id
_entity_poly.type
_entity_poly.pdbx_seq_one_letter_code
_entity_poly.pdbx_strand_id
1 'polypeptide(L)' 'LAGAEAFGPVEMSHVNLNDDTCEGLRCLDVPAFSVQYHPEASPGPHDARYLFDRFAELMEA' A
#
# COMPACT_ATOMS: atom_id res chain seq x y z
N LEU A 1 -2.38 -10.22 23.60
CA LEU A 1 -1.85 -10.93 22.43
C LEU A 1 -0.34 -10.89 22.51
N ALA A 2 0.24 -11.81 23.29
CA ALA A 2 1.68 -11.99 23.40
C ALA A 2 2.03 -13.17 22.49
N GLY A 3 2.91 -12.95 21.50
CA GLY A 3 3.44 -14.03 20.67
C GLY A 3 3.48 -13.80 19.15
N ALA A 4 3.24 -12.59 18.63
CA ALA A 4 3.63 -12.29 17.26
C ALA A 4 5.12 -11.95 17.28
N GLU A 5 5.94 -12.69 16.54
CA GLU A 5 7.25 -12.20 16.13
C GLU A 5 7.08 -10.77 15.61
N ALA A 6 8.00 -9.87 15.96
CA ALA A 6 7.89 -8.48 15.55
C ALA A 6 7.87 -8.42 14.02
N PHE A 7 6.72 -8.06 13.44
CA PHE A 7 6.65 -7.71 12.03
C PHE A 7 7.58 -6.51 11.76
N GLY A 8 8.15 -6.45 10.57
CA GLY A 8 8.99 -5.31 10.16
C GLY A 8 8.23 -3.98 10.26
N PRO A 9 8.93 -2.86 10.47
CA PRO A 9 8.30 -1.56 10.62
C PRO A 9 7.59 -1.11 9.33
N VAL A 10 6.35 -0.64 9.50
CA VAL A 10 5.51 -0.12 8.41
C VAL A 10 4.89 1.22 8.80
N GLU A 11 4.60 2.04 7.79
CA GLU A 11 3.81 3.27 7.92
C GLU A 11 2.52 3.17 7.11
N MET A 12 1.44 3.75 7.63
CA MET A 12 0.18 3.89 6.89
C MET A 12 0.35 4.91 5.79
N SER A 13 0.08 4.51 4.55
CA SER A 13 0.26 5.36 3.37
C SER A 13 -1.05 5.98 2.88
N HIS A 14 -2.18 5.30 3.11
CA HIS A 14 -3.51 5.75 2.71
C HIS A 14 -4.51 5.44 3.83
N VAL A 15 -5.46 6.35 4.03
CA VAL A 15 -6.56 6.22 4.99
C VAL A 15 -7.88 6.45 4.27
N ASN A 16 -8.90 5.66 4.63
CA ASN A 16 -10.24 5.84 4.11
C ASN A 16 -10.88 7.09 4.72
N LEU A 17 -11.34 8.00 3.87
CA LEU A 17 -11.91 9.27 4.33
C LEU A 17 -13.31 9.15 4.94
N ASN A 18 -13.99 8.00 4.78
CA ASN A 18 -15.33 7.80 5.31
C ASN A 18 -15.32 7.24 6.74
N ASP A 19 -14.30 6.43 7.10
CA ASP A 19 -14.31 5.66 8.35
C ASP A 19 -12.92 5.48 9.01
N ASP A 20 -11.90 6.20 8.55
CA ASP A 20 -10.53 6.17 9.06
C ASP A 20 -9.86 4.78 9.02
N THR A 21 -10.36 3.86 8.19
CA THR A 21 -9.73 2.54 8.00
C THR A 21 -8.44 2.63 7.17
N CYS A 22 -7.55 1.65 7.36
CA CYS A 22 -6.27 1.58 6.65
C CYS A 22 -6.48 1.15 5.19
N GLU A 23 -6.02 1.97 4.23
CA GLU A 23 -6.14 1.71 2.79
C GLU A 23 -4.79 1.42 2.11
N GLY A 24 -3.68 1.51 2.85
CA GLY A 24 -2.37 1.16 2.32
C GLY A 24 -1.25 1.23 3.34
N LEU A 25 -0.21 0.43 3.10
CA LEU A 25 0.98 0.33 3.94
C LEU A 25 2.24 0.49 3.10
N ARG A 26 3.31 1.01 3.71
CA ARG A 26 4.67 1.00 3.17
C ARG A 26 5.63 0.45 4.21
N CYS A 27 6.51 -0.45 3.81
CA CYS A 27 7.60 -0.94 4.65
C CYS A 27 8.72 0.11 4.76
N LEU A 28 9.29 0.27 5.95
CA LEU A 28 10.39 1.21 6.17
C LEU A 28 11.76 0.58 5.86
N ASP A 29 11.90 -0.74 6.04
CA ASP A 29 13.18 -1.44 5.92
C ASP A 29 13.38 -2.14 4.57
N VAL A 30 12.32 -2.32 3.79
CA VAL A 30 12.35 -2.99 2.48
C VAL A 30 11.52 -2.22 1.45
N PRO A 31 11.88 -2.26 0.15
CA PRO A 31 11.14 -1.60 -0.92
C PRO A 31 9.83 -2.35 -1.22
N ALA A 32 8.86 -2.25 -0.32
CA ALA A 32 7.56 -2.89 -0.45
C ALA A 32 6.43 -1.96 0.00
N PHE A 33 5.30 -2.05 -0.69
CA PHE A 33 4.06 -1.36 -0.35
C PHE A 33 2.85 -2.19 -0.75
N SER A 34 1.70 -1.86 -0.18
CA SER A 34 0.41 -2.44 -0.56
C SER A 34 -0.69 -1.39 -0.47
N VAL A 35 -1.80 -1.67 -1.16
CA VAL A 35 -3.06 -0.94 -1.07
C VAL A 35 -4.21 -1.92 -0.89
N GLN A 36 -5.28 -1.49 -0.22
CA GLN A 36 -6.46 -2.30 0.03
C GLN A 36 -7.47 -2.26 -1.14
N TYR A 37 -7.48 -1.16 -1.90
CA TYR A 37 -8.33 -0.99 -3.08
C TYR A 37 -7.69 -1.52 -4.37
N HIS A 38 -8.46 -1.49 -5.46
CA HIS A 38 -8.09 -1.97 -6.79
C HIS A 38 -7.50 -0.86 -7.66
N PRO A 39 -6.16 -0.70 -7.76
CA PRO A 39 -5.53 0.35 -8.56
C PRO A 39 -5.76 0.18 -10.08
N GLU A 40 -6.07 -1.03 -10.54
CA GLU A 40 -6.37 -1.37 -11.93
C GLU A 40 -7.75 -0.85 -12.39
N ALA A 41 -8.64 -0.61 -11.43
CA ALA A 41 -10.06 -0.29 -11.64
C ALA A 41 -10.79 -1.35 -12.51
N SER A 42 -11.74 -0.92 -13.35
CA SER A 42 -12.57 -1.76 -14.23
C SER A 42 -13.69 -2.57 -13.52
N PRO A 43 -14.78 -1.90 -13.09
CA PRO A 43 -15.10 -0.48 -13.27
C PRO A 43 -14.45 0.41 -12.20
N GLY A 44 -14.44 1.73 -12.40
CA GLY A 44 -13.96 2.70 -11.41
C GLY A 44 -13.05 3.79 -11.98
N PRO A 45 -12.68 4.80 -11.17
CA PRO A 45 -11.75 5.86 -11.56
C PRO A 45 -10.32 5.33 -11.74
N HIS A 46 -9.49 6.06 -12.47
CA HIS A 46 -8.11 5.66 -12.78
C HIS A 46 -7.06 6.39 -11.93
N ASP A 47 -7.48 7.06 -10.87
CA ASP A 47 -6.65 7.95 -10.03
C ASP A 47 -5.50 7.20 -9.33
N ALA A 48 -5.65 5.88 -9.14
CA ALA A 48 -4.69 5.02 -8.47
C ALA A 48 -3.67 4.32 -9.40
N ARG A 49 -3.73 4.53 -10.72
CA ARG A 49 -2.88 3.81 -11.68
C ARG A 49 -1.37 4.07 -11.52
N TYR A 50 -0.99 5.21 -10.94
CA TYR A 50 0.41 5.56 -10.68
C TYR A 50 1.13 4.53 -9.79
N LEU A 51 0.39 3.72 -9.02
CA LEU A 51 0.95 2.65 -8.20
C LEU A 51 1.62 1.56 -9.04
N PHE A 52 1.20 1.35 -10.29
CA PHE A 52 1.88 0.43 -11.20
C PHE A 52 3.23 0.98 -11.66
N ASP A 53 3.30 2.28 -11.97
CA ASP A 53 4.57 2.93 -12.33
C ASP A 53 5.55 2.86 -11.15
N ARG A 54 5.06 3.18 -9.94
CA ARG A 54 5.84 3.04 -8.70
C ARG A 54 6.34 1.60 -8.49
N PHE A 55 5.53 0.60 -8.79
CA PHE A 55 5.95 -0.80 -8.67
C PHE A 55 7.03 -1.15 -9.72
N ALA A 56 6.90 -0.67 -10.95
CA ALA A 56 7.89 -0.87 -12.01
C ALA A 56 9.25 -0.24 -11.64
N GLU A 57 9.25 0.97 -11.09
CA GLU A 57 10.45 1.64 -10.59
C GLU A 57 11.21 0.81 -9.54
N LEU A 58 10.50 0.04 -8.71
CA LEU A 58 11.13 -0.85 -7.73
C LEU A 58 11.84 -2.06 -8.36
N MET A 59 11.46 -2.46 -9.57
CA MET A 59 12.10 -3.58 -10.29
C MET A 59 13.36 -3.15 -11.05
N GLU A 60 13.53 -1.85 -11.27
CA GLU A 60 14.69 -1.28 -11.98
C GLU A 60 15.85 -0.92 -11.04
N ALA A 61 15.63 -0.90 -9.73
CA ALA A 61 16.59 -0.57 -8.67
C ALA A 61 17.41 -1.78 -8.21
#